data_AF-A0A520VV38-F1
#
_entry.id   AF-A0A520VV38-F1
#
_cell.length_a   1.000
_cell.length_b   1.000
_cell.length_c   1.000
_cell.angle_alpha   90.00
_cell.angle_beta   90.00
_cell.angle_gamma   90.00
#
_symmetry.space_group_name_H-M   'P 1'
#
loop_
_entity.id
_entity.type
_entity.pdbx_description
1 polymer ?
#
loop_
_entity_poly.entity_id
_entity_poly.type
_entity_poly.pdbx_seq_one_letter_code
_entity_poly.pdbx_strand_id
1 'polypeptide(L)' 'MIIIYKFPILNALYLNVLSRDASTAEVDWYKDQFDTGAMDKQAALIGFSESPENVTLVGSQIENGIWLPDA' A
#
# COMPACT_ATOMS: atom_id res chain seq x y z
N MET A 1 1.67 -26.16 -14.40
CA MET A 1 1.65 -25.73 -12.99
C MET A 1 2.15 -24.29 -12.94
N ILE A 2 1.26 -23.30 -12.99
CA ILE A 2 1.63 -21.88 -12.93
C ILE A 2 1.60 -21.51 -11.45
N ILE A 3 2.77 -21.29 -10.86
CA ILE A 3 2.86 -20.73 -9.51
C ILE A 3 2.48 -19.26 -9.64
N ILE A 4 1.24 -18.94 -9.26
CA ILE A 4 0.81 -17.55 -9.13
C ILE A 4 1.64 -16.99 -7.97
N TYR A 5 2.69 -16.25 -8.29
CA TYR A 5 3.45 -15.49 -7.30
C TYR A 5 2.47 -14.51 -6.65
N LYS A 6 1.89 -14.93 -5.53
CA LYS A 6 1.17 -14.07 -4.61
C LYS A 6 2.15 -12.95 -4.25
N PHE A 7 2.02 -11.76 -4.84
CA PHE A 7 2.90 -10.62 -4.60
C PHE A 7 2.75 -10.21 -3.14
N PRO A 8 3.61 -10.71 -2.24
CA PRO A 8 3.35 -10.58 -0.81
C PRO A 8 3.42 -9.11 -0.39
N ILE A 9 4.20 -8.31 -1.12
CA ILE A 9 4.35 -6.88 -0.90
C ILE A 9 3.06 -6.11 -1.19
N LEU A 10 2.35 -6.39 -2.30
CA LEU A 10 1.14 -5.65 -2.65
C LEU A 10 0.02 -5.96 -1.66
N ASN A 11 -0.19 -7.24 -1.34
CA ASN A 11 -1.15 -7.61 -0.31
C ASN A 11 -0.83 -6.94 1.04
N ALA A 12 0.45 -6.88 1.41
CA ALA A 12 0.86 -6.20 2.64
C ALA A 12 0.62 -4.69 2.59
N LEU A 13 0.83 -4.02 1.45
CA LEU A 13 0.55 -2.59 1.31
C LEU A 13 -0.94 -2.29 1.43
N TYR A 14 -1.78 -3.04 0.70
CA TYR A 14 -3.23 -2.90 0.78
C TYR A 14 -3.78 -3.16 2.18
N LEU A 15 -3.33 -4.22 2.84
CA LEU A 15 -3.81 -4.56 4.18
C LEU A 15 -3.30 -3.59 5.25
N ASN A 16 -2.02 -3.24 5.25
CA ASN A 16 -1.43 -2.47 6.35
C ASN A 16 -1.53 -0.96 6.16
N VAL A 17 -1.67 -0.46 4.92
CA VAL A 17 -1.78 0.98 4.65
C VAL A 17 -3.23 1.37 4.38
N LEU A 18 -3.98 0.55 3.63
CA LEU A 18 -5.36 0.88 3.23
C LEU A 18 -6.44 0.10 3.96
N SER A 19 -6.06 -0.84 4.84
CA SER A 19 -7.00 -1.67 5.62
C SER A 19 -8.03 -2.42 4.78
N ARG A 20 -7.65 -2.84 3.56
CA ARG A 20 -8.51 -3.62 2.66
C ARG A 20 -7.70 -4.59 1.80
N ASP A 21 -8.40 -5.49 1.11
CA ASP A 21 -7.80 -6.29 0.05
C ASP A 21 -7.69 -5.51 -1.26
N ALA A 22 -6.73 -5.91 -2.08
CA ALA A 22 -6.59 -5.46 -3.46
C ALA A 22 -7.59 -6.16 -4.38
N SER A 23 -8.10 -5.46 -5.37
CA SER A 23 -8.76 -6.10 -6.52
C SER A 23 -7.73 -6.71 -7.48
N THR A 24 -8.17 -7.67 -8.30
CA THR A 24 -7.30 -8.29 -9.33
C THR A 24 -6.72 -7.25 -10.29
N ALA A 25 -7.53 -6.27 -10.74
CA ALA A 25 -7.08 -5.24 -11.68
C ALA A 25 -6.00 -4.32 -11.09
N GLU A 26 -6.12 -3.98 -9.80
CA GLU A 26 -5.09 -3.22 -9.08
C GLU A 26 -3.77 -4.00 -9.01
N VAL A 27 -3.83 -5.29 -8.64
CA VAL A 27 -2.64 -6.15 -8.58
C VAL A 27 -1.97 -6.27 -9.94
N ASP A 28 -2.76 -6.46 -11.00
CA ASP A 28 -2.25 -6.59 -12.37
C ASP A 28 -1.56 -5.31 -12.85
N TRP A 29 -2.10 -4.13 -12.51
CA TRP A 29 -1.47 -2.86 -12.85
C TRP A 29 -0.12 -2.68 -12.16
N TYR A 30 -0.05 -2.88 -10.83
CA TYR A 30 1.21 -2.75 -10.10
C TYR A 30 2.25 -3.78 -10.55
N LYS A 31 1.81 -4.99 -10.88
CA LYS A 31 2.68 -6.02 -11.46
C LYS A 31 3.33 -5.52 -12.75
N ASP A 32 2.55 -4.95 -13.67
CA ASP A 32 3.08 -4.38 -14.92
C ASP A 32 4.10 -3.26 -14.65
N GLN A 33 3.81 -2.37 -13.70
CA GLN A 33 4.75 -1.29 -13.34
C GLN A 33 6.08 -1.83 -12.77
N PHE A 34 6.03 -2.90 -11.97
CA PHE A 34 7.23 -3.52 -11.42
C PHE A 34 8.00 -4.32 -12.47
N ASP A 35 7.32 -5.06 -13.33
CA ASP A 35 7.95 -5.88 -14.37
C ASP A 35 8.65 -5.01 -15.43
N THR A 36 8.08 -3.85 -15.75
CA THR A 36 8.67 -2.87 -16.67
C THR A 36 9.76 -2.01 -16.03
N GLY A 37 9.90 -2.05 -14.70
CA GLY A 37 10.79 -1.17 -13.94
C GLY A 37 10.33 0.29 -13.91
N ALA A 38 9.10 0.58 -14.33
CA ALA A 38 8.50 1.92 -14.26
C ALA A 38 8.30 2.37 -12.81
N MET A 39 8.16 1.43 -11.89
CA MET A 39 8.02 1.67 -10.46
C MET A 39 8.81 0.63 -9.67
N ASP A 40 9.39 1.04 -8.54
CA ASP A 40 9.94 0.11 -7.54
C ASP A 40 9.03 0.02 -6.30
N LYS A 41 9.39 -0.87 -5.36
CA LYS A 41 8.56 -1.11 -4.17
C LYS A 41 8.52 0.10 -3.23
N GLN A 42 9.58 0.90 -3.23
CA GLN A 42 9.71 2.10 -2.40
C GLN A 42 8.77 3.20 -2.92
N ALA A 43 8.76 3.43 -4.23
CA ALA A 43 7.82 4.33 -4.89
C ALA A 43 6.36 3.89 -4.67
N ALA A 44 6.09 2.59 -4.74
CA ALA A 44 4.75 2.07 -4.42
C ALA A 44 4.36 2.36 -2.96
N LEU A 45 5.22 2.07 -1.98
CA LEU A 45 4.94 2.37 -0.57
C LEU A 45 4.62 3.86 -0.35
N ILE A 46 5.42 4.76 -0.94
CA ILE A 46 5.17 6.21 -0.88
C ILE A 46 3.79 6.53 -1.50
N GLY A 47 3.48 5.98 -2.68
CA GLY A 47 2.20 6.21 -3.33
C GLY A 47 1.00 5.76 -2.49
N PHE A 48 1.11 4.63 -1.78
CA PHE A 48 0.07 4.18 -0.85
C PHE A 48 -0.06 5.12 0.35
N SER A 49 1.06 5.48 0.99
CA SER A 49 1.09 6.35 2.17
C SER A 49 0.55 7.76 1.88
N GLU A 50 0.81 8.29 0.69
CA GLU A 50 0.38 9.64 0.27
C GLU A 50 -0.97 9.63 -0.46
N SER A 51 -1.62 8.48 -0.61
CA SER A 51 -2.89 8.39 -1.34
C SER A 51 -4.02 9.13 -0.59
N PRO A 52 -4.98 9.73 -1.31
CA PRO A 52 -6.18 10.30 -0.68
C PRO A 52 -6.95 9.29 0.17
N GLU A 53 -6.91 8.01 -0.21
CA GLU A 53 -7.52 6.90 0.53
C GLU A 53 -6.86 6.75 1.91
N ASN A 54 -5.53 6.63 1.97
CA ASN A 54 -4.81 6.55 3.24
C ASN A 54 -5.01 7.80 4.10
N VAL A 55 -4.90 9.00 3.50
CA VAL A 55 -5.11 10.27 4.22
C VAL A 55 -6.50 10.33 4.86
N THR A 56 -7.53 9.85 4.15
CA THR A 56 -8.90 9.80 4.68
C THR A 56 -9.03 8.80 5.84
N LEU A 57 -8.36 7.64 5.73
CA LEU A 57 -8.37 6.60 6.78
C LEU A 57 -7.70 7.06 8.07
N VAL A 58 -6.52 7.70 7.97
CA VAL A 58 -5.73 8.07 9.15
C VAL A 58 -6.06 9.45 9.69
N GLY A 59 -6.62 10.35 8.87
CA GLY A 59 -6.82 11.76 9.22
C GLY A 59 -7.58 11.96 10.53
N SER A 60 -8.69 11.23 10.72
CA SER A 60 -9.48 11.30 11.97
C SER A 60 -8.75 10.69 13.18
N GLN A 61 -7.83 9.76 12.96
CA GLN A 61 -7.07 9.11 14.03
C GLN A 61 -5.96 10.02 14.59
N ILE A 62 -5.42 10.90 13.76
CA ILE A 62 -4.32 11.81 14.11
C ILE A 62 -4.76 13.27 14.26
N GLU A 63 -6.06 13.55 14.18
CA GLU A 63 -6.61 14.90 14.31
C GLU A 63 -6.17 15.60 15.60
N ASN A 64 -6.00 14.83 16.68
CA ASN A 64 -5.56 15.31 17.99
C ASN A 64 -4.04 15.14 18.23
N GLY A 65 -3.27 14.93 17.16
CA GLY A 65 -1.84 14.66 17.21
C GLY A 65 -1.49 13.19 17.53
N ILE A 66 -0.19 12.89 17.48
CA ILE A 66 0.36 11.57 17.82
C ILE A 66 1.01 11.67 19.20
N TRP A 67 0.46 10.96 20.19
CA TRP A 67 1.06 10.86 21.51
C TRP A 67 2.14 9.77 21.52
N LEU A 68 3.37 10.17 21.81
CA LEU A 68 4.49 9.26 22.03
C LEU A 68 4.68 9.11 23.55
N PRO A 69 4.67 7.88 24.11
CA PRO A 69 5.00 7.70 25.51
C PRO A 69 6.46 8.12 25.75
N ASP A 70 6.76 8.57 26.97
CA ASP A 70 8.13 8.91 27.36
C ASP A 70 9.06 7.70 27.10
N ALA A 71 10.20 7.97 26.46
CA ALA A 71 11.18 6.97 26.03
C ALA A 71 11.97 6.36 27.20
#